data_AF-X1KDB3-F1
#
_entry.id   AF-X1KDB3-F1
#
_cell.length_a   1.000
_cell.length_b   1.000
_cell.length_c   1.000
_cell.angle_alpha   90.00
_cell.angle_beta   90.00
_cell.angle_gamma   90.00
#
_symmetry.space_group_name_H-M   'P 1'
#
loop_
_entity.id
_entity.type
_entity.pdbx_description
1 polymer ?
#
loop_
_entity_poly.entity_id
_entity_poly.type
_entity_poly.pdbx_seq_one_letter_code
_entity_poly.pdbx_strand_id
1 'polypeptide(L)'
;DPSSVNSKTPLNSLNLNWREIDLPEKARTKHVHRLHPYLGKFIPQLVEIFLRKYFKHGQTVLDPFCGSGTTLVQANELGINSIGFDISEFNVLITKVKTAKYDLGIAKKEIHDILEKLRSSIQKDNIQLNLLKPETYSIEITVTNNEYLNRWFDQKARNELLTYKYLIDKESYKYKNLMKVILSRSARSARLTTHFDLDFPKKPQTEPYYCYKHSRICKPTNEAFKFLRRYSLDTIRRLEEYSYLQTGA
;
A
#
# COMPACT_ATOMS: atom_id res chain seq x y z
N ASP A 1 -10.62 -21.77 14.25
CA ASP A 1 -10.38 -21.37 12.86
C ASP A 1 -11.63 -20.67 12.33
N PRO A 2 -11.54 -19.41 11.85
CA PRO A 2 -12.67 -18.70 11.23
C PRO A 2 -13.40 -19.50 10.15
N SER A 3 -12.69 -20.35 9.39
CA SER A 3 -13.27 -21.14 8.29
C SER A 3 -14.39 -22.10 8.72
N SER A 4 -14.37 -22.53 9.99
CA SER A 4 -15.34 -23.48 10.58
C SER A 4 -16.65 -22.84 11.06
N VAL A 5 -16.72 -21.51 11.08
CA VAL A 5 -17.90 -20.78 11.57
C VAL A 5 -19.02 -20.83 10.54
N ASN A 6 -20.25 -21.03 11.02
CA ASN A 6 -21.47 -20.96 10.23
C ASN A 6 -22.61 -20.30 11.04
N SER A 7 -23.79 -20.19 10.45
CA SER A 7 -24.95 -19.51 11.07
C SER A 7 -25.39 -20.11 12.40
N LYS A 8 -25.18 -21.43 12.59
CA LYS A 8 -25.55 -22.15 13.82
C LYS A 8 -24.48 -22.10 14.91
N THR A 9 -23.26 -21.65 14.60
CA THR A 9 -22.16 -21.59 15.58
C THR A 9 -22.51 -20.61 16.72
N PRO A 10 -22.56 -21.05 17.99
CA PRO A 10 -22.87 -20.16 19.12
C PRO A 10 -21.80 -19.08 19.34
N LEU A 11 -22.19 -17.83 19.61
CA LEU A 11 -21.21 -16.74 19.83
C LEU A 11 -20.31 -17.00 21.06
N ASN A 12 -20.88 -17.55 22.13
CA ASN A 12 -20.16 -17.86 23.36
C ASN A 12 -19.11 -18.96 23.20
N SER A 13 -19.16 -19.75 22.12
CA SER A 13 -18.14 -20.74 21.78
C SER A 13 -16.96 -20.17 20.98
N LEU A 14 -17.05 -18.90 20.54
CA LEU A 14 -16.02 -18.27 19.72
C LEU A 14 -15.04 -17.48 20.58
N ASN A 15 -13.74 -17.70 20.38
CA ASN A 15 -12.72 -16.84 20.94
C ASN A 15 -12.61 -15.55 20.11
N LEU A 16 -13.28 -14.48 20.56
CA LEU A 16 -13.24 -13.15 19.95
C LEU A 16 -12.17 -12.24 20.59
N ASN A 17 -11.51 -12.70 21.65
CA ASN A 17 -10.50 -11.92 22.36
C ASN A 17 -9.12 -12.18 21.77
N TRP A 18 -8.83 -11.48 20.67
CA TRP A 18 -7.51 -11.53 20.04
C TRP A 18 -6.72 -10.28 20.32
N ARG A 19 -5.60 -10.42 21.02
CA ARG A 19 -4.61 -9.37 21.12
C ARG A 19 -3.69 -9.44 19.91
N GLU A 20 -3.06 -8.32 19.58
CA GLU A 20 -2.09 -8.28 18.47
C GLU A 20 -0.92 -9.25 18.66
N ILE A 21 -0.61 -9.63 19.90
CA ILE A 21 0.43 -10.62 20.24
C ILE A 21 0.02 -12.06 19.94
N ASP A 22 -1.29 -12.35 19.96
CA ASP A 22 -1.82 -13.71 19.77
C ASP A 22 -1.88 -14.08 18.28
N LEU A 23 -1.86 -13.10 17.37
CA LEU A 23 -1.89 -13.27 15.91
C LEU A 23 -0.82 -12.40 15.24
N PRO A 24 0.32 -12.97 14.81
CA PRO A 24 1.38 -12.22 14.14
C PRO A 24 0.85 -11.47 12.92
N GLU A 25 1.40 -10.27 12.66
CA GLU A 25 0.92 -9.43 11.55
C GLU A 25 0.89 -10.17 10.20
N LYS A 26 1.87 -11.05 9.94
CA LYS A 26 1.92 -11.88 8.73
C LYS A 26 0.65 -12.72 8.55
N ALA A 27 0.09 -13.26 9.64
CA ALA A 27 -1.15 -14.01 9.63
C ALA A 27 -2.39 -13.10 9.48
N ARG A 28 -2.33 -11.86 10.02
CA ARG A 28 -3.40 -10.86 9.96
C ARG A 28 -3.47 -10.06 8.64
N THR A 29 -2.49 -10.19 7.75
CA THR A 29 -2.42 -9.39 6.51
C THR A 29 -2.22 -10.25 5.27
N LYS A 30 -3.20 -11.14 5.02
CA LYS A 30 -3.24 -11.97 3.81
C LYS A 30 -3.40 -11.09 2.56
N HIS A 31 -2.73 -11.46 1.47
CA HIS A 31 -2.88 -10.90 0.11
C HIS A 31 -3.02 -9.35 0.05
N VAL A 32 -4.11 -8.80 -0.48
CA VAL A 32 -4.35 -7.37 -0.66
C VAL A 32 -4.48 -6.57 0.65
N HIS A 33 -4.71 -7.20 1.81
CA HIS A 33 -4.83 -6.48 3.10
C HIS A 33 -3.57 -5.68 3.45
N ARG A 34 -2.40 -6.05 2.90
CA ARG A 34 -1.12 -5.38 3.14
C ARG A 34 -0.70 -4.43 2.03
N LEU A 35 -1.50 -4.19 1.00
CA LEU A 35 -1.12 -3.26 -0.08
C LEU A 35 -0.77 -1.86 0.44
N HIS A 36 -1.43 -1.42 1.52
CA HIS A 36 -1.09 -0.21 2.26
C HIS A 36 -1.28 -0.43 3.77
N PRO A 37 -0.37 0.04 4.65
CA PRO A 37 -0.61 0.05 6.09
C PRO A 37 -1.76 1.00 6.44
N TYR A 38 -2.60 0.62 7.39
CA TYR A 38 -3.70 1.45 7.90
C TYR A 38 -3.81 1.23 9.41
N LEU A 39 -3.85 2.34 10.15
CA LEU A 39 -4.04 2.34 11.60
C LEU A 39 -5.52 2.12 11.90
N GLY A 40 -5.82 1.33 12.93
CA GLY A 40 -7.20 0.99 13.27
C GLY A 40 -7.87 -0.02 12.32
N LYS A 41 -7.09 -0.80 11.56
CA LYS A 41 -7.64 -1.91 10.76
C LYS A 41 -8.16 -3.04 11.66
N PHE A 42 -9.27 -3.66 11.27
CA PHE A 42 -9.71 -4.92 11.88
C PHE A 42 -8.72 -6.06 11.60
N ILE A 43 -8.74 -7.06 12.47
CA ILE A 43 -8.16 -8.37 12.17
C ILE A 43 -9.09 -9.04 11.14
N PRO A 44 -8.64 -9.37 9.92
CA PRO A 44 -9.53 -9.93 8.88
C PRO A 44 -10.29 -11.18 9.32
N GLN A 45 -9.64 -12.02 10.13
CA GLN A 45 -10.25 -13.23 10.69
C GLN A 45 -11.49 -12.94 11.55
N LEU A 46 -11.58 -11.76 12.19
CA LEU A 46 -12.68 -11.40 13.08
C LEU A 46 -13.89 -11.05 12.22
N VAL A 47 -13.62 -10.28 11.16
CA VAL A 47 -14.60 -9.94 10.14
C VAL A 47 -15.12 -11.20 9.44
N GLU A 48 -14.24 -12.14 9.08
CA GLU A 48 -14.64 -13.43 8.47
C GLU A 48 -15.63 -14.20 9.35
N ILE A 49 -15.39 -14.27 10.67
CA ILE A 49 -16.30 -14.92 11.63
C ILE A 49 -17.71 -14.31 11.53
N PHE A 50 -17.82 -12.99 11.58
CA PHE A 50 -19.11 -12.31 11.54
C PHE A 50 -19.81 -12.47 10.19
N LEU A 51 -19.07 -12.34 9.09
CA LEU A 51 -19.61 -12.54 7.75
C LEU A 51 -20.17 -13.97 7.57
N ARG A 52 -19.41 -15.00 7.93
CA ARG A 52 -19.87 -16.40 7.83
C ARG A 52 -21.06 -16.71 8.73
N LYS A 53 -21.15 -16.07 9.89
CA LYS A 53 -22.24 -16.29 10.84
C LYS A 53 -23.54 -15.63 10.40
N TYR A 54 -23.49 -14.42 9.85
CA TYR A 54 -24.67 -13.59 9.62
C TYR A 54 -25.08 -13.45 8.16
N PHE A 55 -24.19 -13.77 7.22
CA PHE A 55 -24.43 -13.61 5.79
C PHE A 55 -24.26 -14.92 5.03
N LYS A 56 -24.93 -15.00 3.89
CA LYS A 56 -24.83 -16.06 2.88
C LYS A 56 -24.37 -15.46 1.55
N HIS A 57 -23.89 -16.33 0.67
CA HIS A 57 -23.54 -15.98 -0.70
C HIS A 57 -24.67 -15.18 -1.38
N GLY A 58 -24.32 -14.10 -2.07
CA GLY A 58 -25.25 -13.21 -2.77
C GLY A 58 -25.99 -12.20 -1.89
N GLN A 59 -25.88 -12.28 -0.56
CA GLN A 59 -26.38 -11.22 0.33
C GLN A 59 -25.43 -10.01 0.33
N THR A 60 -25.91 -8.87 0.85
CA THR A 60 -25.15 -7.61 0.86
C THR A 60 -24.83 -7.17 2.27
N VAL A 61 -23.55 -6.90 2.54
CA VAL A 61 -23.08 -6.25 3.77
C VAL A 61 -22.83 -4.75 3.54
N LEU A 62 -23.23 -3.93 4.51
CA LEU A 62 -22.94 -2.49 4.55
C LEU A 62 -21.92 -2.21 5.65
N ASP A 63 -20.81 -1.55 5.28
CA ASP A 63 -19.83 -1.01 6.22
C ASP A 63 -19.80 0.54 6.11
N PRO A 64 -20.44 1.29 7.03
CA PRO A 64 -20.50 2.75 6.95
C PRO A 64 -19.18 3.45 7.29
N PHE A 65 -18.16 2.71 7.76
CA PHE A 65 -16.85 3.23 8.15
C PHE A 65 -15.74 2.29 7.67
N CYS A 66 -15.72 2.03 6.36
CA CYS A 66 -14.99 0.91 5.79
C CYS A 66 -13.47 1.04 5.89
N GLY A 67 -12.93 2.24 6.12
CA GLY A 67 -11.50 2.49 6.27
C GLY A 67 -10.72 1.92 5.08
N SER A 68 -9.74 1.07 5.36
CA SER A 68 -8.95 0.40 4.33
C SER A 68 -9.62 -0.83 3.69
N GLY A 69 -10.91 -1.07 3.95
CA GLY A 69 -11.75 -2.02 3.20
C GLY A 69 -11.72 -3.46 3.70
N THR A 70 -11.35 -3.73 4.96
CA THR A 70 -11.22 -5.11 5.47
C THR A 70 -12.54 -5.89 5.32
N THR A 71 -13.68 -5.28 5.69
CA THR A 71 -15.01 -5.89 5.54
C THR A 71 -15.31 -6.26 4.10
N LEU A 72 -15.07 -5.35 3.16
CA LEU A 72 -15.40 -5.54 1.74
C LEU A 72 -14.51 -6.62 1.10
N VAL A 73 -13.22 -6.66 1.44
CA VAL A 73 -12.30 -7.70 0.96
C VAL A 73 -12.72 -9.08 1.48
N GLN A 74 -13.06 -9.21 2.78
CA GLN A 74 -13.53 -10.49 3.31
C GLN A 74 -14.91 -10.89 2.77
N ALA A 75 -15.80 -9.93 2.51
CA ALA A 75 -17.09 -10.19 1.89
C ALA A 75 -16.90 -10.75 0.47
N ASN A 76 -16.00 -10.16 -0.32
CA ASN A 76 -15.68 -10.64 -1.67
C ASN A 76 -15.09 -12.07 -1.65
N GLU A 77 -14.22 -12.43 -0.71
CA GLU A 77 -13.72 -13.81 -0.58
C GLU A 77 -14.84 -14.84 -0.29
N LEU A 78 -15.94 -14.40 0.33
CA LEU A 78 -17.07 -15.24 0.70
C LEU A 78 -18.23 -15.18 -0.29
N GLY A 79 -18.12 -14.41 -1.37
CA GLY A 79 -19.20 -14.17 -2.33
C GLY A 79 -20.38 -13.40 -1.74
N ILE A 80 -20.11 -12.50 -0.81
CA ILE A 80 -21.06 -11.56 -0.22
C ILE A 80 -20.83 -10.21 -0.91
N ASN A 81 -21.89 -9.63 -1.47
CA ASN A 81 -21.85 -8.29 -2.05
C ASN A 81 -21.53 -7.29 -0.94
N SER A 82 -20.86 -6.18 -1.25
CA SER A 82 -20.49 -5.22 -0.21
C SER A 82 -20.60 -3.76 -0.64
N ILE A 83 -21.05 -2.92 0.29
CA ILE A 83 -21.12 -1.47 0.13
C ILE A 83 -20.33 -0.85 1.30
N GLY A 84 -19.41 0.05 0.98
CA GLY A 84 -18.55 0.70 1.96
C GLY A 84 -18.56 2.22 1.84
N PHE A 85 -18.66 2.92 2.96
CA PHE A 85 -18.52 4.37 3.04
C PHE A 85 -17.32 4.74 3.92
N ASP A 86 -16.60 5.78 3.54
CA ASP A 86 -15.57 6.40 4.36
C ASP A 86 -15.44 7.88 3.97
N ILE A 87 -15.17 8.75 4.94
CA ILE A 87 -15.01 10.19 4.70
C ILE A 87 -13.68 10.52 4.01
N SER A 88 -12.66 9.67 4.20
CA SER A 88 -11.35 9.87 3.62
C SER A 88 -11.31 9.33 2.19
N GLU A 89 -11.11 10.22 1.22
CA GLU A 89 -10.92 9.83 -0.18
C GLU A 89 -9.76 8.83 -0.34
N PHE A 90 -8.71 8.97 0.47
CA PHE A 90 -7.58 8.05 0.45
C PHE A 90 -7.95 6.65 0.92
N ASN A 91 -8.78 6.52 1.97
CA ASN A 91 -9.30 5.24 2.43
C ASN A 91 -10.18 4.59 1.36
N VAL A 92 -11.07 5.37 0.73
CA VAL A 92 -11.88 4.92 -0.40
C VAL A 92 -11.01 4.44 -1.56
N LEU A 93 -9.92 5.15 -1.88
CA LEU A 93 -8.96 4.75 -2.91
C LEU A 93 -8.30 3.40 -2.57
N ILE A 94 -7.82 3.22 -1.34
CA ILE A 94 -7.24 1.94 -0.90
C ILE A 94 -8.26 0.82 -1.02
N THR A 95 -9.48 1.04 -0.53
CA THR A 95 -10.56 0.07 -0.58
C THR A 95 -10.87 -0.34 -2.02
N LYS A 96 -11.06 0.63 -2.93
CA LYS A 96 -11.25 0.38 -4.37
C LYS A 96 -10.11 -0.43 -4.97
N VAL A 97 -8.86 -0.14 -4.61
CA VAL A 97 -7.69 -0.87 -5.10
C VAL A 97 -7.67 -2.32 -4.58
N LYS A 98 -8.06 -2.55 -3.33
CA LYS A 98 -8.08 -3.90 -2.75
C LYS A 98 -9.25 -4.75 -3.25
N THR A 99 -10.37 -4.15 -3.63
CA THR A 99 -11.57 -4.87 -4.09
C THR A 99 -11.71 -4.92 -5.61
N ALA A 100 -10.87 -4.20 -6.35
CA ALA A 100 -10.89 -4.23 -7.81
C ALA A 100 -10.42 -5.58 -8.38
N LYS A 101 -11.06 -5.99 -9.47
CA LYS A 101 -10.61 -7.12 -10.30
C LYS A 101 -9.55 -6.64 -11.29
N TYR A 102 -8.40 -7.29 -11.27
CA TYR A 102 -7.27 -6.98 -12.14
C TYR A 102 -7.07 -8.05 -13.22
N ASP A 103 -6.81 -7.60 -14.43
CA ASP A 103 -6.04 -8.38 -15.40
C ASP A 103 -4.57 -8.39 -14.94
N LEU A 104 -4.11 -9.56 -14.50
CA LEU A 104 -2.78 -9.73 -13.91
C LEU A 104 -1.66 -9.49 -14.93
N GLY A 105 -1.87 -9.85 -16.20
CA GLY A 105 -0.89 -9.64 -17.27
C GLY A 105 -0.66 -8.16 -17.53
N ILE A 106 -1.76 -7.40 -17.64
CA ILE A 106 -1.70 -5.94 -17.80
C ILE A 106 -1.11 -5.29 -16.54
N ALA A 107 -1.60 -5.63 -15.34
CA ALA A 107 -1.13 -5.02 -14.10
C ALA A 107 0.38 -5.22 -13.90
N LYS A 108 0.87 -6.45 -14.13
CA LYS A 108 2.30 -6.77 -14.07
C LYS A 108 3.09 -5.98 -15.10
N LYS A 109 2.65 -5.96 -16.36
CA LYS A 109 3.31 -5.21 -17.44
C LYS A 109 3.42 -3.72 -17.12
N GLU A 110 2.33 -3.08 -16.71
CA GLU A 110 2.32 -1.65 -16.40
C GLU A 110 3.20 -1.30 -15.19
N ILE A 111 3.18 -2.13 -14.14
CA ILE A 111 4.05 -1.96 -12.97
C ILE A 111 5.53 -2.09 -13.33
N HIS A 112 5.90 -3.05 -14.19
CA HIS A 112 7.28 -3.17 -14.65
C HIS A 112 7.69 -1.99 -15.55
N ASP A 113 6.81 -1.58 -16.47
CA ASP A 113 7.07 -0.47 -17.38
C ASP A 113 7.37 0.85 -16.64
N ILE A 114 6.54 1.23 -15.64
CA ILE A 114 6.78 2.46 -14.88
C ILE A 114 8.07 2.40 -14.07
N LEU A 115 8.45 1.22 -13.55
CA LEU A 115 9.71 1.03 -12.83
C LEU A 115 10.93 1.18 -13.75
N GLU A 116 10.88 0.62 -14.96
CA GLU A 116 11.98 0.73 -15.93
C GLU A 116 12.09 2.16 -16.49
N LYS A 117 10.97 2.84 -16.74
CA LYS A 117 10.95 4.26 -17.09
C LYS A 117 11.56 5.13 -15.98
N LEU A 118 11.15 4.91 -14.74
CA LEU A 118 11.74 5.62 -13.59
C LEU A 118 13.25 5.35 -13.48
N ARG A 119 13.67 4.08 -13.59
CA ARG A 119 15.09 3.71 -13.54
C ARG A 119 15.90 4.42 -14.63
N SER A 120 15.37 4.46 -15.85
CA SER A 120 16.01 5.10 -16.99
C SER A 120 16.13 6.62 -16.79
N SER A 121 15.10 7.27 -16.22
CA SER A 121 15.17 8.70 -15.85
C SER A 121 16.24 8.96 -14.80
N ILE A 122 16.30 8.16 -13.73
CA ILE A 122 17.30 8.31 -12.66
C ILE A 122 18.73 8.13 -13.19
N GLN A 123 18.95 7.19 -14.11
CA GLN A 123 20.28 6.95 -14.69
C GLN A 123 20.75 8.10 -15.59
N LYS A 124 19.86 8.69 -16.39
CA LYS A 124 20.19 9.83 -17.25
C LYS A 124 20.64 11.06 -16.45
N ASP A 125 19.99 11.34 -15.32
CA ASP A 125 20.35 12.45 -14.44
C ASP A 125 21.77 12.28 -13.86
N ASN A 126 22.15 11.05 -13.46
CA ASN A 126 23.49 10.76 -12.95
C ASN A 126 24.59 10.91 -14.02
N ILE A 127 24.27 10.67 -15.29
CA ILE A 127 25.23 10.81 -16.40
C ILE A 127 25.38 12.29 -16.79
N GLN A 128 24.30 13.06 -16.84
CA GLN A 128 24.35 14.51 -17.11
C GLN A 128 25.08 15.29 -16.00
N LEU A 129 24.95 14.90 -14.73
CA LEU A 129 25.71 15.49 -13.62
C LEU A 129 27.23 15.28 -13.74
N ASN A 130 27.69 14.23 -14.42
CA ASN A 130 29.12 13.96 -14.65
C ASN A 130 29.66 14.57 -15.95
N LEU A 131 28.81 15.13 -16.81
CA LEU A 131 29.17 15.69 -18.11
C LEU A 131 28.52 17.08 -18.22
N LEU A 132 29.20 18.11 -17.71
CA LEU A 132 28.80 19.52 -17.83
C LEU A 132 28.42 19.88 -19.28
N LYS A 133 27.11 19.92 -19.59
CA LYS A 133 26.55 20.60 -20.76
C LYS A 133 25.22 21.26 -20.37
N PRO A 134 24.99 22.57 -20.64
CA PRO A 134 23.87 23.32 -20.07
C PRO A 134 22.54 23.21 -20.82
N GLU A 135 22.42 22.38 -21.85
CA GLU A 135 21.26 22.45 -22.75
C GLU A 135 20.80 21.06 -23.13
N THR A 136 19.83 20.51 -22.41
CA THR A 136 18.85 19.53 -22.92
C THR A 136 17.86 19.15 -21.82
N TYR A 137 16.64 19.69 -21.89
CA TYR A 137 15.40 19.13 -21.33
C TYR A 137 15.56 18.46 -19.95
N SER A 138 16.19 19.17 -19.01
CA SER A 138 16.16 18.78 -17.60
C SER A 138 14.71 18.88 -17.18
N ILE A 139 14.16 17.74 -16.75
CA ILE A 139 12.79 17.66 -16.30
C ILE A 139 12.64 18.63 -15.11
N GLU A 140 11.96 19.77 -15.30
CA GLU A 140 11.65 20.78 -14.26
C GLU A 140 10.90 20.20 -13.04
N ILE A 141 10.49 18.93 -13.09
CA ILE A 141 9.80 18.17 -12.03
C ILE A 141 10.67 17.98 -10.77
N THR A 142 11.99 18.17 -10.88
CA THR A 142 12.93 17.95 -9.76
C THR A 142 12.92 19.07 -8.70
N VAL A 143 12.30 20.21 -8.98
CA VAL A 143 12.17 21.32 -8.02
C VAL A 143 10.71 21.50 -7.64
N THR A 144 10.37 21.10 -6.40
CA THR A 144 9.05 21.36 -5.82
C THR A 144 9.14 22.52 -4.83
N ASN A 145 8.18 23.43 -4.89
CA ASN A 145 8.03 24.50 -3.90
C ASN A 145 7.26 24.03 -2.64
N ASN A 146 6.92 22.74 -2.56
CA ASN A 146 6.19 22.19 -1.43
C ASN A 146 7.13 22.02 -0.21
N GLU A 147 6.96 22.89 0.79
CA GLU A 147 7.77 22.89 2.01
C GLU A 147 7.74 21.55 2.75
N TYR A 148 6.59 20.87 2.78
CA TYR A 148 6.47 19.56 3.42
C TYR A 148 7.35 18.52 2.71
N LEU A 149 7.27 18.43 1.38
CA LEU A 149 8.10 17.49 0.63
C LEU A 149 9.59 17.79 0.79
N ASN A 150 9.97 19.07 0.76
CA ASN A 150 11.35 19.50 0.95
C ASN A 150 11.89 19.18 2.36
N ARG A 151 11.05 19.31 3.38
CA ARG A 151 11.40 19.03 4.78
C ARG A 151 11.47 17.53 5.11
N TRP A 152 10.57 16.72 4.53
CA TRP A 152 10.35 15.33 4.96
C TRP A 152 11.03 14.27 4.09
N PHE A 153 11.61 14.65 2.96
CA PHE A 153 12.26 13.73 2.04
C PHE A 153 13.63 14.24 1.61
N ASP A 154 14.61 13.33 1.60
CA ASP A 154 15.89 13.56 0.93
C ASP A 154 15.68 13.98 -0.53
N GLN A 155 16.56 14.83 -1.05
CA GLN A 155 16.46 15.35 -2.42
C GLN A 155 16.32 14.24 -3.46
N LYS A 156 17.15 13.18 -3.37
CA LYS A 156 17.11 12.07 -4.32
C LYS A 156 15.79 11.30 -4.17
N ALA A 157 15.41 10.93 -2.95
CA ALA A 157 14.14 10.24 -2.70
C ALA A 157 12.93 11.05 -3.19
N ARG A 158 12.93 12.37 -2.98
CA ARG A 158 11.88 13.29 -3.43
C ARG A 158 11.77 13.31 -4.94
N ASN A 159 12.88 13.46 -5.65
CA ASN A 159 12.91 13.44 -7.11
C ASN A 159 12.37 12.11 -7.67
N GLU A 160 12.77 10.98 -7.10
CA GLU A 160 12.29 9.67 -7.51
C GLU A 160 10.76 9.52 -7.32
N LEU A 161 10.21 10.00 -6.20
CA LEU A 161 8.77 9.98 -5.93
C LEU A 161 7.99 10.90 -6.88
N LEU A 162 8.49 12.11 -7.13
CA LEU A 162 7.85 13.07 -8.03
C LEU A 162 7.89 12.60 -9.48
N THR A 163 9.01 12.03 -9.94
CA THR A 163 9.12 11.40 -11.26
C THR A 163 8.17 10.22 -11.39
N TYR A 164 8.07 9.35 -10.38
CA TYR A 164 7.08 8.26 -10.40
C TYR A 164 5.65 8.79 -10.49
N LYS A 165 5.30 9.82 -9.71
CA LYS A 165 3.99 10.48 -9.78
C LYS A 165 3.72 11.04 -11.18
N TYR A 166 4.69 11.74 -11.75
CA TYR A 166 4.58 12.29 -13.10
C TYR A 166 4.35 11.19 -14.14
N LEU A 167 5.06 10.06 -14.06
CA LEU A 167 4.85 8.94 -14.97
C LEU A 167 3.44 8.35 -14.84
N ILE A 168 2.86 8.27 -13.64
CA ILE A 168 1.45 7.85 -13.47
C ILE A 168 0.51 8.79 -14.24
N ASP A 169 0.76 10.10 -14.17
CA ASP A 169 -0.11 11.10 -14.79
C ASP A 169 0.06 11.14 -16.31
N LYS A 170 1.31 11.13 -16.80
CA LYS A 170 1.68 11.21 -18.21
C LYS A 170 1.28 9.98 -19.02
N GLU A 171 1.55 8.79 -18.51
CA GLU A 171 1.40 7.55 -19.25
C GLU A 171 -0.06 7.08 -19.25
N SER A 172 -0.48 6.39 -20.31
CA SER A 172 -1.84 5.88 -20.46
C SER A 172 -2.05 4.52 -19.77
N TYR A 173 -1.69 4.42 -18.49
CA TYR A 173 -1.90 3.19 -17.71
C TYR A 173 -3.37 2.99 -17.34
N LYS A 174 -3.81 1.73 -17.37
CA LYS A 174 -5.12 1.29 -16.91
C LYS A 174 -5.22 1.34 -15.38
N TYR A 175 -4.19 0.91 -14.66
CA TYR A 175 -4.23 0.76 -13.20
C TYR A 175 -3.53 1.88 -12.44
N LYS A 176 -3.76 3.15 -12.82
CA LYS A 176 -3.16 4.33 -12.15
C LYS A 176 -3.41 4.36 -10.64
N ASN A 177 -4.61 3.99 -10.19
CA ASN A 177 -4.95 3.97 -8.76
C ASN A 177 -4.14 2.95 -7.96
N LEU A 178 -3.82 1.78 -8.55
CA LEU A 178 -2.92 0.80 -7.96
C LEU A 178 -1.52 1.41 -7.78
N MET A 179 -1.02 2.11 -8.79
CA MET A 179 0.27 2.79 -8.74
C MET A 179 0.30 3.94 -7.73
N LYS A 180 -0.80 4.69 -7.56
CA LYS A 180 -0.93 5.71 -6.51
C LYS A 180 -0.82 5.11 -5.11
N VAL A 181 -1.40 3.93 -4.87
CA VAL A 181 -1.26 3.21 -3.59
C VAL A 181 0.18 2.73 -3.36
N ILE A 182 0.85 2.21 -4.40
CA ILE A 182 2.28 1.86 -4.34
C ILE A 182 3.13 3.09 -4.03
N LEU A 183 2.88 4.21 -4.72
CA LEU A 183 3.56 5.49 -4.50
C LEU A 183 3.39 5.96 -3.05
N SER A 184 2.16 5.97 -2.54
CA SER A 184 1.87 6.36 -1.16
C SER A 184 2.61 5.50 -0.13
N ARG A 185 2.56 4.16 -0.27
CA ARG A 185 3.27 3.24 0.63
C ARG A 185 4.79 3.42 0.56
N SER A 186 5.31 3.69 -0.64
CA SER A 186 6.72 3.97 -0.88
C SER A 186 7.14 5.28 -0.24
N ALA A 187 6.38 6.36 -0.44
CA ALA A 187 6.60 7.66 0.18
C ALA A 187 6.59 7.56 1.70
N ARG A 188 5.63 6.84 2.31
CA ARG A 188 5.62 6.60 3.76
C ARG A 188 6.93 6.00 4.27
N SER A 189 7.54 5.10 3.50
CA SER A 189 8.77 4.39 3.87
C SER A 189 10.05 5.14 3.49
N ALA A 190 9.97 6.02 2.50
CA ALA A 190 11.04 6.89 2.03
C ALA A 190 11.15 8.20 2.85
N ARG A 191 10.17 8.50 3.71
CA ARG A 191 10.17 9.67 4.58
C ARG A 191 11.34 9.62 5.56
N LEU A 192 11.94 10.77 5.83
CA LEU A 192 12.98 10.97 6.83
C LEU A 192 12.41 10.80 8.24
N THR A 193 12.25 9.54 8.68
CA THR A 193 11.77 9.20 10.03
C THR A 193 12.47 7.93 10.52
N THR A 194 12.29 7.64 11.82
CA THR A 194 12.73 6.38 12.40
C THR A 194 11.85 5.22 11.92
N HIS A 195 12.39 3.99 11.91
CA HIS A 195 11.60 2.79 11.57
C HIS A 195 10.41 2.53 12.51
N PHE A 196 10.39 3.16 13.69
CA PHE A 196 9.35 3.00 14.70
C PHE A 196 8.34 4.15 14.74
N ASP A 197 8.68 5.32 14.21
CA ASP A 197 7.79 6.50 14.15
C ASP A 197 7.21 6.74 12.76
N LEU A 198 6.98 5.67 11.98
CA LEU A 198 6.45 5.80 10.62
C LEU A 198 5.00 6.30 10.58
N ASP A 199 4.26 6.17 11.67
CA ASP A 199 2.85 6.55 11.75
C ASP A 199 2.67 8.02 12.12
N PHE A 200 3.36 8.47 13.17
CA PHE A 200 3.20 9.83 13.72
C PHE A 200 4.55 10.52 13.96
N PRO A 201 5.38 10.74 12.92
CA PRO A 201 6.65 11.41 13.13
C PRO A 201 6.43 12.89 13.43
N LYS A 202 7.13 13.38 14.45
CA LYS A 202 7.04 14.78 14.90
C LYS A 202 8.04 15.69 14.18
N LYS A 203 9.21 15.16 13.83
CA LYS A 203 10.28 15.87 13.12
C LYS A 203 11.01 14.95 12.15
N PRO A 204 11.60 15.48 11.06
CA PRO A 204 12.46 14.71 10.20
C PRO A 204 13.68 14.15 10.96
N GLN A 205 14.04 12.90 10.66
CA GLN A 205 15.27 12.28 11.15
C GLN A 205 16.32 12.32 10.02
N THR A 206 17.31 13.22 10.15
CA THR A 206 18.38 13.42 9.14
C THR A 206 19.71 12.77 9.55
N GLU A 207 19.88 12.47 10.83
CA GLU A 207 21.09 11.83 11.36
C GLU A 207 20.90 10.33 11.62
N PRO A 208 21.98 9.54 11.73
CA PRO A 208 21.91 8.16 12.21
C PRO A 208 21.23 8.06 13.58
N TYR A 209 20.49 6.98 13.81
CA TYR A 209 19.75 6.74 15.05
C TYR A 209 19.77 5.27 15.45
N TYR A 210 19.71 4.98 16.74
CA TYR A 210 19.54 3.61 17.21
C TYR A 210 18.12 3.12 16.91
N CYS A 211 18.02 1.96 16.26
CA CYS A 211 16.75 1.34 15.91
C CYS A 211 16.57 0.03 16.66
N TYR A 212 15.66 0.01 17.64
CA TYR A 212 15.35 -1.20 18.41
C TYR A 212 14.72 -2.32 17.55
N LYS A 213 14.01 -1.97 16.46
CA LYS A 213 13.45 -2.96 15.53
C LYS A 213 14.52 -3.75 14.77
N HIS A 214 15.74 -3.22 14.67
CA HIS A 214 16.87 -3.86 13.99
C HIS A 214 18.07 -4.10 14.92
N SER A 215 17.95 -3.75 16.20
CA SER A 215 19.01 -3.79 17.20
C SER A 215 20.35 -3.21 16.72
N ARG A 216 20.32 -2.10 15.96
CA ARG A 216 21.52 -1.47 15.37
C ARG A 216 21.32 0.01 15.08
N ILE A 217 22.41 0.72 14.81
CA ILE A 217 22.37 2.09 14.26
C ILE A 217 21.88 2.03 12.81
N CYS A 218 20.75 2.68 12.55
CA CYS A 218 20.20 2.85 11.22
C CYS A 218 20.49 4.27 10.71
N LYS A 219 20.60 4.41 9.40
CA LYS A 219 20.71 5.71 8.73
C LYS A 219 19.38 6.08 8.07
N PRO A 220 19.04 7.37 7.99
CA PRO A 220 17.92 7.85 7.21
C PRO A 220 18.03 7.40 5.75
N THR A 221 16.88 7.18 5.12
CA THR A 221 16.86 6.78 3.71
C THR A 221 17.01 7.99 2.81
N ASN A 222 17.88 7.87 1.81
CA ASN A 222 18.12 8.89 0.80
C ASN A 222 17.50 8.56 -0.56
N GLU A 223 16.89 7.38 -0.70
CA GLU A 223 16.26 6.95 -1.96
C GLU A 223 14.90 6.30 -1.72
N ALA A 224 14.00 6.51 -2.69
CA ALA A 224 12.67 5.95 -2.77
C ALA A 224 12.57 4.78 -3.77
N PHE A 225 13.44 4.69 -4.77
CA PHE A 225 13.38 3.68 -5.82
C PHE A 225 13.37 2.25 -5.26
N LYS A 226 14.20 1.98 -4.24
CA LYS A 226 14.21 0.66 -3.57
C LYS A 226 12.85 0.28 -2.98
N PHE A 227 12.10 1.26 -2.46
CA PHE A 227 10.78 1.04 -1.88
C PHE A 227 9.71 0.90 -2.96
N LEU A 228 9.75 1.76 -3.98
CA LEU A 228 8.89 1.65 -5.17
C LEU A 228 9.03 0.26 -5.79
N ARG A 229 10.26 -0.18 -6.07
CA ARG A 229 10.53 -1.52 -6.61
C ARG A 229 10.02 -2.62 -5.68
N ARG A 230 10.33 -2.55 -4.38
CA ARG A 230 9.91 -3.56 -3.40
C ARG A 230 8.38 -3.69 -3.34
N TYR A 231 7.68 -2.57 -3.22
CA TYR A 231 6.22 -2.57 -3.04
C TYR A 231 5.48 -2.85 -4.34
N SER A 232 6.04 -2.50 -5.49
CA SER A 232 5.55 -2.95 -6.81
C SER A 232 5.59 -4.47 -6.93
N LEU A 233 6.72 -5.12 -6.63
CA LEU A 233 6.85 -6.57 -6.71
C LEU A 233 5.99 -7.29 -5.66
N ASP A 234 5.93 -6.76 -4.43
CA ASP A 234 5.01 -7.27 -3.39
C ASP A 234 3.55 -7.16 -3.82
N THR A 235 3.18 -6.09 -4.52
CA THR A 235 1.82 -5.86 -5.03
C THR A 235 1.47 -6.89 -6.10
N ILE A 236 2.33 -7.13 -7.09
CA ILE A 236 2.10 -8.15 -8.13
C ILE A 236 1.79 -9.51 -7.49
N ARG A 237 2.66 -9.97 -6.58
CA ARG A 237 2.48 -11.25 -5.88
C ARG A 237 1.17 -11.30 -5.09
N ARG A 238 0.79 -10.21 -4.43
CA ARG A 238 -0.46 -10.15 -3.62
C ARG A 238 -1.72 -10.14 -4.48
N LEU A 239 -1.66 -9.51 -5.65
CA LEU A 239 -2.77 -9.54 -6.61
C LEU A 239 -2.94 -10.96 -7.19
N GLU A 240 -1.83 -11.64 -7.51
CA GLU A 240 -1.84 -13.05 -7.91
C GLU A 240 -2.47 -13.92 -6.81
N GLU A 241 -2.01 -13.82 -5.56
CA GLU A 241 -2.58 -14.54 -4.41
C GLU A 241 -4.09 -14.29 -4.23
N TYR A 242 -4.52 -13.03 -4.33
CA TYR A 242 -5.93 -12.67 -4.16
C TYR A 242 -6.81 -13.10 -5.34
N SER A 243 -6.25 -13.21 -6.54
CA SER A 243 -7.01 -13.57 -7.75
C SER A 243 -7.66 -14.95 -7.66
N TYR A 244 -7.07 -15.86 -6.89
CA TYR A 244 -7.59 -17.21 -6.63
C TYR A 244 -8.68 -17.24 -5.54
N LEU A 245 -8.83 -16.16 -4.78
CA LEU A 245 -9.73 -16.08 -3.62
C LEU A 245 -10.95 -15.18 -3.87
N GLN A 246 -10.79 -14.12 -4.66
CA GLN A 246 -11.88 -13.19 -4.96
C GLN A 246 -12.98 -13.89 -5.78
N THR A 247 -14.25 -13.69 -5.42
CA THR A 247 -15.38 -14.24 -6.17
C THR A 247 -15.95 -13.27 -7.19
N GLY A 248 -15.55 -12.00 -7.14
CA GLY A 248 -16.09 -10.93 -7.99
C GLY A 248 -17.45 -10.40 -7.53
N ALA A 249 -17.84 -10.72 -6.29
CA ALA A 249 -18.96 -10.08 -5.59
C ALA A 249 -18.64 -8.63 -5.17
#